data_AF-A0A158JLF3-F1
#
_entry.id   AF-A0A158JLF3-F1
#
_cell.length_a   1.000
_cell.length_b   1.000
_cell.length_c   1.000
_cell.angle_alpha   90.00
_cell.angle_beta   90.00
_cell.angle_gamma   90.00
#
_symmetry.space_group_name_H-M   'P 1'
#
loop_
_entity.id
_entity.type
_entity.pdbx_description
1 polymer ?
#
loop_
_entity_poly.entity_id
_entity_poly.type
_entity_poly.pdbx_seq_one_letter_code
_entity_poly.pdbx_strand_id
1 'polypeptide(L)'
;MATFRLTARKFTALDSFMRKQVELQGTKPFAETTRDIARAVIVDGEPSIDVQTRFEVTKQRVSSIVGRYYQAYLTMNPAEGDLAVLWLKHGFEMPNNLVKPLETFLATARRSKDAKKIQSAVAAVIEALEIEKSKLE
;
A
#
# COMPACT_ATOMS: atom_id res chain seq x y z
N MET A 1 -7.36 -6.87 -10.02
CA MET A 1 -7.26 -6.09 -8.76
C MET A 1 -5.79 -5.96 -8.43
N ALA A 2 -5.31 -4.77 -8.09
CA ALA A 2 -3.93 -4.62 -7.63
C ALA A 2 -3.78 -5.35 -6.29
N THR A 3 -2.77 -6.19 -6.14
CA THR A 3 -2.61 -7.07 -4.97
C THR A 3 -1.75 -6.37 -3.93
N PHE A 4 -2.35 -5.97 -2.80
CA PHE A 4 -1.61 -5.47 -1.64
C PHE A 4 -0.91 -6.66 -0.96
N ARG A 5 0.37 -6.86 -1.25
CA ARG A 5 1.18 -7.94 -0.66
C ARG A 5 2.40 -7.42 0.04
N LEU A 6 2.69 -7.98 1.21
CA LEU A 6 3.87 -7.66 2.01
C LEU A 6 4.55 -8.96 2.45
N THR A 7 5.85 -8.89 2.71
CA THR A 7 6.55 -9.98 3.41
C THR A 7 6.09 -10.02 4.87
N ALA A 8 6.21 -11.17 5.53
CA ALA A 8 5.85 -11.31 6.95
C ALA A 8 6.55 -10.28 7.84
N ARG A 9 7.85 -10.01 7.58
CA ARG A 9 8.63 -8.99 8.30
C ARG A 9 8.02 -7.60 8.17
N LYS A 10 7.63 -7.20 6.95
CA LYS A 10 7.03 -5.88 6.68
C LYS A 10 5.63 -5.76 7.24
N PHE A 11 4.84 -6.83 7.15
CA PHE A 11 3.53 -6.89 7.78
C PHE A 11 3.63 -6.69 9.30
N THR A 12 4.60 -7.33 9.97
CA THR A 12 4.81 -7.13 11.41
C THR A 12 5.21 -5.69 11.74
N ALA A 13 6.08 -5.07 10.95
CA ALA A 13 6.46 -3.67 11.17
C ALA A 13 5.25 -2.71 11.01
N LEU A 14 4.43 -2.95 9.98
CA LEU A 14 3.21 -2.20 9.73
C LEU A 14 2.16 -2.41 10.85
N ASP A 15 1.96 -3.64 11.30
CA ASP A 15 1.05 -3.99 12.40
C ASP A 15 1.46 -3.27 13.70
N SER A 16 2.75 -3.30 14.03
CA SER A 16 3.30 -2.58 15.18
C SER A 16 3.11 -1.07 15.06
N PHE A 17 3.35 -0.49 13.88
CA PHE A 17 3.09 0.92 13.62
C PHE A 17 1.62 1.28 13.85
N MET A 18 0.68 0.47 13.32
CA MET A 18 -0.75 0.68 13.48
C MET A 18 -1.19 0.61 14.95
N ARG A 19 -0.69 -0.37 15.70
CA ARG A 19 -1.00 -0.53 17.13
C ARG A 19 -0.52 0.69 17.93
N LYS A 20 0.71 1.15 17.67
CA LYS A 20 1.25 2.36 18.30
C LYS A 20 0.43 3.61 17.98
N GLN A 21 -0.05 3.76 16.76
CA GLN A 21 -0.95 4.87 16.38
C GLN A 21 -2.29 4.81 17.13
N VAL A 22 -2.86 3.61 17.28
CA VAL A 22 -4.12 3.39 18.02
C VAL A 22 -3.98 3.70 19.51
N GLU A 23 -2.86 3.28 20.11
CA GLU A 23 -2.50 3.60 21.50
C GLU A 23 -2.37 5.12 21.72
N LEU A 24 -1.67 5.81 20.82
CA LEU A 24 -1.50 7.27 20.88
C LEU A 24 -2.83 8.05 20.71
N GLN A 25 -3.78 7.50 19.95
CA GLN A 25 -5.09 8.11 19.71
C GLN A 25 -6.16 7.69 20.74
N GLY A 26 -5.82 6.80 21.70
CA GLY A 26 -6.76 6.35 22.73
C GLY A 26 -7.95 5.53 22.20
N THR A 27 -7.81 4.90 21.03
CA THR A 27 -8.89 4.10 20.42
C THR A 27 -8.76 2.62 20.78
N LYS A 28 -9.82 1.82 20.53
CA LYS A 28 -9.80 0.38 20.87
C LYS A 28 -8.63 -0.33 20.16
N PRO A 29 -7.87 -1.20 20.85
CA PRO A 29 -6.78 -1.97 20.27
C PRO A 29 -7.23 -2.80 19.06
N PHE A 30 -6.32 -3.01 18.11
CA PHE A 30 -6.52 -3.99 17.05
C PHE A 30 -6.61 -5.39 17.64
N ALA A 31 -7.75 -6.07 17.44
CA ALA A 31 -7.92 -7.46 17.87
C ALA A 31 -6.99 -8.40 17.08
N GLU A 32 -6.46 -9.45 17.71
CA GLU A 32 -5.60 -10.44 17.06
C GLU A 32 -6.25 -11.07 15.82
N THR A 33 -7.56 -11.35 15.88
CA THR A 33 -8.32 -11.85 14.73
C THR A 33 -8.25 -10.90 13.51
N THR A 34 -8.18 -9.58 13.75
CA THR A 34 -8.04 -8.60 12.66
C THR A 34 -6.67 -8.67 12.02
N ARG A 35 -5.62 -8.87 12.83
CA ARG A 35 -4.26 -9.11 12.36
C ARG A 35 -4.16 -10.40 11.56
N ASP A 36 -4.80 -11.48 12.02
CA ASP A 36 -4.75 -12.79 11.36
C ASP A 36 -5.48 -12.77 10.00
N ILE A 37 -6.64 -12.12 9.92
CA ILE A 37 -7.34 -11.88 8.64
C ILE A 37 -6.46 -11.07 7.68
N ALA A 38 -5.83 -10.01 8.17
CA ALA A 38 -4.97 -9.16 7.37
C ALA A 38 -3.74 -9.93 6.86
N ARG A 39 -3.10 -10.71 7.73
CA ARG A 39 -1.94 -11.54 7.38
C ARG A 39 -2.27 -12.57 6.31
N ALA A 40 -3.40 -13.28 6.44
CA ALA A 40 -3.85 -14.28 5.47
C ALA A 40 -3.95 -13.70 4.06
N VAL A 41 -4.49 -12.48 3.93
CA VAL A 41 -4.67 -11.84 2.63
C VAL A 41 -3.38 -11.17 2.13
N ILE A 42 -2.67 -10.46 2.99
CA ILE A 42 -1.56 -9.57 2.62
C ILE A 42 -0.23 -10.32 2.53
N VAL A 43 0.01 -11.28 3.43
CA VAL A 43 1.25 -12.05 3.49
C VAL A 43 1.09 -13.37 2.75
N ASP A 44 0.10 -14.16 3.14
CA ASP A 44 -0.07 -15.52 2.62
C ASP A 44 -0.75 -15.51 1.23
N GLY A 45 -1.32 -14.36 0.84
CA GLY A 45 -1.89 -14.13 -0.48
C GLY A 45 -3.17 -14.92 -0.73
N GLU A 46 -3.83 -15.37 0.33
CA GLU A 46 -5.05 -16.17 0.27
C GLU A 46 -6.19 -15.39 -0.41
N PRO A 47 -7.00 -16.06 -1.24
CA PRO A 47 -8.21 -15.49 -1.80
C PRO A 47 -9.15 -15.00 -0.70
N SER A 48 -9.76 -13.82 -0.89
CA SER A 48 -10.66 -13.26 0.12
C SER A 48 -11.85 -14.16 0.44
N ILE A 49 -12.27 -15.04 -0.48
CA ILE A 49 -13.39 -15.98 -0.25
C ILE A 49 -13.02 -17.09 0.74
N ASP A 50 -11.78 -17.57 0.70
CA ASP A 50 -11.27 -18.60 1.60
C ASP A 50 -11.09 -18.01 3.00
N VAL A 51 -10.58 -16.78 3.09
CA VAL A 51 -10.43 -16.03 4.34
C VAL A 51 -11.80 -15.71 4.96
N GLN A 52 -12.79 -15.31 4.16
CA GLN A 52 -14.17 -15.09 4.66
C GLN A 52 -14.73 -16.34 5.34
N THR A 53 -14.56 -17.49 4.68
CA THR A 53 -15.07 -18.78 5.16
C THR A 53 -14.34 -19.21 6.43
N ARG A 54 -13.00 -19.12 6.46
CA ARG A 54 -12.18 -19.55 7.60
C ARG A 54 -12.43 -18.72 8.86
N PHE A 55 -12.63 -17.41 8.73
CA PHE A 55 -12.81 -16.51 9.86
C PHE A 55 -14.27 -16.15 10.13
N GLU A 56 -15.22 -16.74 9.39
CA GLU A 56 -16.66 -16.48 9.52
C GLU A 56 -17.02 -14.99 9.41
N VAL A 57 -16.37 -14.27 8.48
CA VAL A 57 -16.55 -12.83 8.28
C VAL A 57 -17.06 -12.51 6.88
N THR A 58 -17.71 -11.35 6.74
CA THR A 58 -18.19 -10.87 5.44
C THR A 58 -17.05 -10.38 4.55
N LYS A 59 -17.26 -10.40 3.22
CA LYS A 59 -16.38 -9.78 2.23
C LYS A 59 -16.05 -8.32 2.56
N GLN A 60 -17.05 -7.57 3.02
CA GLN A 60 -16.88 -6.17 3.40
C GLN A 60 -15.94 -6.03 4.59
N ARG A 61 -16.03 -6.93 5.57
CA ARG A 61 -15.13 -6.94 6.72
C ARG A 61 -13.68 -7.20 6.31
N VAL A 62 -13.43 -8.22 5.48
CA VAL A 62 -12.08 -8.50 4.94
C VAL A 62 -11.56 -7.28 4.17
N SER A 63 -12.39 -6.70 3.30
CA SER A 63 -12.01 -5.54 2.49
C SER A 63 -11.69 -4.31 3.35
N SER A 64 -12.46 -4.06 4.41
CA SER A 64 -12.24 -2.97 5.35
C SER A 64 -10.94 -3.15 6.13
N ILE A 65 -10.65 -4.37 6.59
CA ILE A 65 -9.40 -4.69 7.31
C ILE A 65 -8.19 -4.46 6.40
N VAL A 66 -8.20 -5.05 5.21
CA VAL A 66 -7.13 -4.88 4.22
C VAL A 66 -6.95 -3.41 3.84
N GLY A 67 -8.06 -2.68 3.68
CA GLY A 67 -8.05 -1.24 3.43
C GLY A 67 -7.39 -0.43 4.54
N ARG A 68 -7.59 -0.78 5.81
CA ARG A 68 -6.94 -0.09 6.94
C ARG A 68 -5.43 -0.31 6.97
N TYR A 69 -4.97 -1.55 6.77
CA TYR A 69 -3.53 -1.83 6.66
C TYR A 69 -2.92 -1.10 5.46
N TYR A 70 -3.65 -1.04 4.37
CA TYR A 70 -3.23 -0.31 3.19
C TYR A 70 -3.08 1.20 3.43
N GLN A 71 -4.05 1.84 4.09
CA GLN A 71 -3.95 3.25 4.47
C GLN A 71 -2.80 3.50 5.45
N ALA A 72 -2.63 2.63 6.45
CA ALA A 72 -1.51 2.75 7.38
C ALA A 72 -0.15 2.62 6.68
N TYR A 73 -0.04 1.74 5.69
CA TYR A 73 1.16 1.59 4.88
C TYR A 73 1.49 2.89 4.11
N LEU A 74 0.48 3.55 3.55
CA LEU A 74 0.65 4.84 2.87
C LEU A 74 1.17 5.95 3.79
N THR A 75 0.77 5.92 5.07
CA THR A 75 1.21 6.90 6.08
C THR A 75 2.52 6.54 6.76
N MET A 76 3.00 5.31 6.58
CA MET A 76 4.26 4.84 7.17
C MET A 76 5.42 5.39 6.33
N ASN A 77 6.34 6.09 6.99
CA ASN A 77 7.47 6.75 6.33
C ASN A 77 8.30 5.71 5.53
N PRO A 78 8.47 5.83 4.21
CA PRO A 78 9.02 4.78 3.33
C PRO A 78 10.53 4.52 3.51
N ALA A 79 11.16 5.10 4.52
CA ALA A 79 12.61 5.07 4.73
C ALA A 79 13.19 3.70 5.14
N GLU A 80 12.38 2.65 5.33
CA GLU A 80 12.88 1.30 5.58
C GLU A 80 12.60 0.33 4.42
N GLY A 81 13.54 0.32 3.47
CA GLY A 81 14.22 -0.90 3.00
C GLY A 81 13.40 -2.02 2.34
N ASP A 82 13.73 -2.26 1.07
CA ASP A 82 13.59 -3.50 0.28
C ASP A 82 12.23 -3.94 -0.29
N LEU A 83 12.03 -3.53 -1.54
CA LEU A 83 11.51 -4.40 -2.61
C LEU A 83 10.10 -4.98 -2.46
N ALA A 84 9.15 -4.13 -2.09
CA ALA A 84 7.81 -4.28 -2.66
C ALA A 84 7.48 -2.94 -3.30
N VAL A 85 7.66 -2.81 -4.63
CA VAL A 85 6.96 -1.76 -5.37
C VAL A 85 5.50 -2.11 -5.24
N LEU A 86 4.86 -1.55 -4.23
CA LEU A 86 3.48 -1.79 -3.96
C LEU A 86 2.67 -0.99 -4.98
N TRP A 87 1.99 -1.68 -5.88
CA TRP A 87 1.21 -1.03 -6.92
C TRP A 87 -0.15 -0.65 -6.37
N LEU A 88 -0.37 0.65 -6.28
CA LEU A 88 -1.54 1.23 -5.68
C LEU A 88 -2.48 1.78 -6.74
N LYS A 89 -3.78 1.58 -6.53
CA LYS A 89 -4.83 2.20 -7.35
C LYS A 89 -5.47 3.30 -6.52
N HIS A 90 -5.12 4.54 -6.83
CA HIS A 90 -5.73 5.74 -6.26
C HIS A 90 -6.30 6.60 -7.40
N GLY A 91 -7.44 7.25 -7.17
CA GLY A 91 -8.07 8.15 -8.13
C GLY A 91 -7.92 9.59 -7.68
N PHE A 92 -7.43 10.46 -8.56
CA PHE A 92 -7.30 11.89 -8.33
C PHE A 92 -7.64 12.63 -9.64
N GLU A 93 -8.10 13.88 -9.51
CA GLU A 93 -8.30 14.76 -10.66
C GLU A 93 -6.93 15.25 -11.16
N MET A 94 -6.73 15.26 -12.48
CA MET A 94 -5.48 15.69 -13.07
C MET A 94 -5.69 16.38 -14.41
N PRO A 95 -4.83 17.34 -14.78
CA PRO A 95 -4.78 17.91 -16.13
C PRO A 95 -4.67 16.83 -17.21
N ASN A 96 -5.42 17.00 -18.30
CA ASN A 96 -5.51 16.01 -19.38
C ASN A 96 -4.14 15.69 -20.03
N ASN A 97 -3.25 16.67 -20.10
CA ASN A 97 -1.91 16.54 -20.65
C ASN A 97 -0.97 15.67 -19.79
N LEU A 98 -1.31 15.42 -18.52
CA LEU A 98 -0.54 14.54 -17.63
C LEU A 98 -0.99 13.08 -17.68
N VAL A 99 -2.21 12.80 -18.16
CA VAL A 99 -2.79 11.45 -18.18
C VAL A 99 -1.90 10.48 -18.97
N LYS A 100 -1.70 10.73 -20.27
CA LYS A 100 -0.99 9.80 -21.18
C LYS A 100 0.49 9.57 -20.79
N PRO A 101 1.28 10.59 -20.42
CA PRO A 101 2.64 10.38 -19.95
C PRO A 101 2.71 9.49 -18.70
N LEU A 102 1.85 9.75 -17.71
CA LEU A 102 1.83 8.97 -16.46
C LEU A 102 1.34 7.55 -16.68
N GLU A 103 0.32 7.33 -17.51
CA GLU A 103 -0.12 5.98 -17.90
C GLU A 103 1.02 5.20 -18.56
N THR A 104 1.74 5.83 -19.48
CA THR A 104 2.87 5.20 -20.19
C THR A 104 4.01 4.85 -19.24
N PHE A 105 4.35 5.77 -18.34
CA PHE A 105 5.36 5.56 -17.30
C PHE A 105 4.99 4.38 -16.40
N LEU A 106 3.78 4.38 -15.84
CA LEU A 106 3.29 3.34 -14.94
C LEU A 106 3.20 1.97 -15.63
N ALA A 107 2.73 1.93 -16.88
CA ALA A 107 2.69 0.69 -17.66
C ALA A 107 4.08 0.13 -17.97
N THR A 108 5.07 0.98 -18.15
CA THR A 108 6.46 0.58 -18.39
C THR A 108 7.12 0.09 -17.10
N ALA A 109 6.95 0.83 -16.01
CA ALA A 109 7.46 0.46 -14.70
C ALA A 109 6.86 -0.88 -14.22
N ARG A 110 5.57 -1.16 -14.47
CA ARG A 110 4.93 -2.46 -14.16
C ARG A 110 5.53 -3.65 -14.91
N ARG A 111 6.07 -3.43 -16.12
CA ARG A 111 6.68 -4.48 -16.95
C ARG A 111 8.15 -4.71 -16.62
N SER A 112 8.79 -3.77 -15.92
CA SER A 112 10.17 -3.94 -15.48
C SER A 112 10.28 -5.01 -14.40
N LYS A 113 11.25 -5.92 -14.54
CA LYS A 113 11.60 -6.91 -13.52
C LYS A 113 12.67 -6.39 -12.55
N ASP A 114 13.28 -5.25 -12.87
CA ASP A 114 14.32 -4.62 -12.07
C ASP A 114 13.71 -3.55 -11.18
N ALA A 115 13.61 -3.88 -9.90
CA ALA A 115 12.99 -3.01 -8.92
C ALA A 115 13.88 -1.84 -8.49
N LYS A 116 15.21 -1.95 -8.61
CA LYS A 116 16.11 -0.79 -8.39
C LYS A 116 15.90 0.25 -9.50
N LYS A 117 15.74 -0.19 -10.75
CA LYS A 117 15.38 0.69 -11.86
C LYS A 117 14.02 1.36 -11.68
N ILE A 118 13.02 0.60 -11.23
CA ILE A 118 11.69 1.17 -10.93
C ILE A 118 11.81 2.24 -9.85
N GLN A 119 12.51 1.96 -8.74
CA GLN A 119 12.70 2.90 -7.64
C GLN A 119 13.40 4.18 -8.08
N SER A 120 14.51 4.06 -8.82
CA SER A 120 15.25 5.21 -9.34
C SER A 120 14.38 6.06 -10.29
N ALA A 121 13.63 5.43 -11.20
CA ALA A 121 12.75 6.14 -12.10
C ALA A 121 11.59 6.86 -11.37
N VAL A 122 11.00 6.22 -10.36
CA VAL A 122 9.95 6.83 -9.52
C VAL A 122 10.51 7.99 -8.70
N ALA A 123 11.71 7.85 -8.13
CA ALA A 123 12.37 8.92 -7.39
C ALA A 123 12.58 10.16 -8.25
N ALA A 124 13.02 10.00 -9.51
CA ALA A 124 13.17 11.11 -10.45
C ALA A 124 11.83 11.82 -10.77
N VAL A 125 10.72 11.08 -10.84
CA VAL A 125 9.38 11.68 -11.04
C VAL A 125 8.97 12.48 -9.80
N ILE A 126 9.20 11.95 -8.59
CA ILE A 126 8.91 12.66 -7.34
C ILE A 126 9.72 13.95 -7.26
N GLU A 127 11.02 13.88 -7.54
CA GLU A 127 11.91 15.03 -7.54
C GLU A 127 11.47 16.10 -8.54
N ALA A 128 11.12 15.71 -9.77
CA ALA A 128 10.60 16.64 -10.77
C ALA A 128 9.30 17.34 -10.30
N LEU A 129 8.40 16.60 -9.65
CA LEU A 129 7.16 17.17 -9.11
C LEU A 129 7.43 18.15 -7.95
N GLU A 130 8.35 17.84 -7.04
CA GLU A 130 8.74 18.76 -5.95
C GLU A 130 9.43 20.03 -6.47
N ILE A 131 10.31 19.89 -7.48
CA ILE A 131 10.95 21.05 -8.14
C ILE A 131 9.90 21.94 -8.78
N GLU A 132 8.98 21.38 -9.58
CA GLU A 132 7.97 22.20 -10.27
C GLU A 132 6.91 22.75 -9.30
N LYS A 133 6.62 22.05 -8.19
CA LYS A 133 5.77 22.56 -7.12
C LYS A 133 6.28 23.90 -6.57
N SER A 134 7.60 24.06 -6.42
CA SER A 134 8.20 25.33 -5.96
C SER A 134 7.96 26.52 -6.90
N LYS A 135 7.53 26.28 -8.15
CA LYS A 135 7.15 27.35 -9.09
C LYS A 135 5.68 27.74 -9.01
N LEU A 136 4.88 26.98 -8.27
CA LEU A 136 3.46 27.24 -8.02
C LEU A 136 3.22 27.95 -6.68
N GLU A 137 4.26 28.05 -5.84
CA GLU A 137 4.29 28.75 -4.55
C GLU A 137 5.13 30.04 -4.66
#